data_AF-A0AA44S537-F1
#
_entry.id   AF-A0AA44S537-F1
#
_cell.length_a   1.000
_cell.length_b   1.000
_cell.length_c   1.000
_cell.angle_alpha   90.00
_cell.angle_beta   90.00
_cell.angle_gamma   90.00
#
_symmetry.space_group_name_H-M   'P 1'
#
loop_
_entity.id
_entity.type
_entity.pdbx_description
1 polymer ?
#
loop_
_entity_poly.entity_id
_entity_poly.type
_entity_poly.pdbx_seq_one_letter_code
_entity_poly.pdbx_strand_id
1 'polypeptide(L)' 'MGGKKFQAMPQLPSTVLDRVFEQARQQPEAIALRRCDGTSALRYRELVAEVGGLAADLRAQSVSRGSRVLVISDNGPET' A
#
# COMPACT_ATOMS: atom_id res chain seq x y z
N MET A 1 -2.16 15.22 44.21
CA MET A 1 -2.12 13.90 43.55
C MET A 1 -2.59 14.06 42.11
N GLY A 2 -1.71 14.47 41.18
CA GLY A 2 -2.08 14.76 39.78
C GLY A 2 -1.76 13.59 38.87
N GLY A 3 -2.74 12.73 38.61
CA GLY A 3 -2.60 11.60 37.68
C GLY A 3 -2.40 12.12 36.25
N LYS A 4 -1.22 11.87 35.68
CA LYS A 4 -0.94 12.16 34.27
C LYS A 4 -1.82 11.23 33.43
N LYS A 5 -2.78 11.79 32.69
CA LYS A 5 -3.55 11.03 31.70
C LYS A 5 -2.58 10.52 30.64
N PHE A 6 -2.36 9.21 30.60
CA PHE A 6 -1.67 8.56 29.48
C PHE A 6 -2.59 8.72 28.27
N GLN A 7 -2.25 9.64 27.37
CA GLN A 7 -2.85 9.70 26.05
C GLN A 7 -2.50 8.36 25.39
N ALA A 8 -3.50 7.53 25.11
CA ALA A 8 -3.28 6.30 24.36
C ALA A 8 -2.69 6.69 23.00
N MET A 9 -1.41 6.35 22.77
CA MET A 9 -0.79 6.56 21.48
C MET A 9 -1.61 5.76 20.46
N PRO A 10 -2.03 6.36 19.32
CA PRO A 10 -2.74 5.60 18.30
C PRO A 10 -1.86 4.42 17.90
N GLN A 11 -2.41 3.21 17.99
CA GLN A 11 -1.72 2.00 17.58
C GLN A 11 -1.42 2.13 16.09
N LEU A 12 -0.15 2.33 15.76
CA LEU A 12 0.27 2.45 14.37
C LEU A 12 0.10 1.09 13.68
N PRO A 13 -0.31 1.06 12.40
CA PRO A 13 -0.36 -0.17 11.63
C PRO A 13 1.00 -0.89 11.69
N SER A 14 0.97 -2.21 11.83
CA SER A 14 2.16 -3.03 12.06
C SER A 14 3.14 -3.05 10.88
N THR A 15 2.66 -2.76 9.68
CA THR A 15 3.47 -2.72 8.46
C THR A 15 3.13 -1.50 7.60
N VAL A 16 4.04 -1.15 6.67
CA VAL A 16 3.77 -0.13 5.66
C VAL A 16 2.55 -0.49 4.81
N LEU A 17 2.40 -1.78 4.47
CA LEU A 17 1.26 -2.28 3.70
C LEU A 17 -0.06 -2.08 4.46
N ASP A 18 -0.09 -2.38 5.76
CA ASP A 18 -1.29 -2.18 6.59
C ASP A 18 -1.72 -0.70 6.60
N ARG A 19 -0.75 0.23 6.61
CA ARG A 19 -1.06 1.67 6.54
C ARG A 19 -1.69 2.06 5.20
N VAL A 20 -1.23 1.48 4.09
CA VAL A 20 -1.80 1.72 2.76
C VAL A 20 -3.23 1.16 2.69
N PHE A 21 -3.48 -0.02 3.23
CA PHE A 21 -4.83 -0.60 3.28
C PHE A 21 -5.78 0.17 4.19
N GLU A 22 -5.31 0.66 5.34
CA GLU A 22 -6.13 1.54 6.18
C GLU A 22 -6.49 2.85 5.47
N GLN A 23 -5.53 3.46 4.76
CA GLN A 23 -5.80 4.65 3.95
C GLN A 23 -6.81 4.35 2.84
N ALA A 24 -6.69 3.19 2.17
CA ALA A 24 -7.64 2.79 1.13
C ALA A 24 -9.05 2.53 1.66
N ARG A 25 -9.17 1.98 2.88
CA ARG A 25 -10.45 1.80 3.57
C ARG A 25 -11.08 3.13 3.96
N GLN A 26 -10.27 4.10 4.39
CA GLN A 26 -10.74 5.43 4.81
C GLN A 26 -11.11 6.31 3.62
N GLN A 27 -10.36 6.23 2.52
CA GLN A 27 -10.48 7.12 1.36
C GLN A 27 -10.35 6.36 0.03
N PRO A 28 -11.29 5.45 -0.30
CA PRO A 28 -11.18 4.56 -1.45
C PRO A 28 -11.16 5.30 -2.79
N GLU A 29 -11.88 6.42 -2.90
CA GLU A 29 -11.99 7.21 -4.13
C GLU A 29 -10.90 8.28 -4.30
N ALA A 30 -10.07 8.49 -3.27
CA ALA A 30 -8.96 9.43 -3.35
C ALA A 30 -7.88 8.91 -4.30
N ILE A 31 -7.21 9.83 -5.00
CA ILE A 31 -6.09 9.49 -5.89
C ILE A 31 -4.90 9.02 -5.04
N ALA A 32 -4.45 7.79 -5.27
CA ALA A 32 -3.29 7.19 -4.62
C ALA A 32 -2.01 7.48 -5.43
N LEU A 33 -2.07 7.33 -6.75
CA LEU A 33 -0.94 7.53 -7.65
C LEU A 33 -1.35 8.37 -8.85
N ARG A 34 -0.42 9.18 -9.36
CA ARG A 34 -0.52 9.86 -10.64
C ARG A 34 0.62 9.40 -11.52
N ARG A 35 0.32 8.94 -12.73
CA ARG A 35 1.35 8.58 -13.72
C ARG A 35 2.05 9.86 -14.21
N CYS A 36 3.35 9.76 -14.43
CA CYS A 36 4.19 10.90 -14.81
C CYS A 36 3.79 11.51 -16.15
N ASP A 37 3.18 10.70 -17.04
CA ASP A 37 2.60 11.16 -18.31
C ASP A 37 1.34 12.03 -18.16
N GLY A 38 0.83 12.20 -16.93
CA GLY A 38 -0.35 13.01 -16.62
C GLY A 38 -1.67 12.45 -17.14
N THR A 39 -1.65 11.30 -17.82
CA THR A 39 -2.82 10.74 -18.50
C THR A 39 -3.66 9.86 -17.58
N SER A 40 -3.06 9.37 -16.49
CA SER A 40 -3.69 8.33 -15.67
C SER A 40 -3.50 8.60 -14.18
N ALA A 41 -4.60 8.54 -13.43
CA ALA A 41 -4.61 8.62 -11.98
C ALA A 41 -5.27 7.35 -11.43
N LEU A 42 -4.61 6.71 -10.47
CA LEU A 42 -5.08 5.48 -9.83
C LEU A 42 -5.65 5.83 -8.46
N ARG A 43 -6.88 5.39 -8.17
CA ARG A 43 -7.50 5.56 -6.85
C ARG A 43 -7.00 4.49 -5.89
N TYR A 44 -7.15 4.74 -4.59
CA TYR A 44 -6.77 3.76 -3.58
C TYR A 44 -7.49 2.42 -3.73
N ARG A 45 -8.79 2.40 -4.07
CA ARG A 45 -9.51 1.13 -4.31
C ARG A 45 -8.94 0.32 -5.48
N GLU A 46 -8.46 1.01 -6.51
CA GLU A 46 -7.87 0.41 -7.71
C GLU A 46 -6.48 -0.12 -7.37
N LEU A 47 -5.68 0.68 -6.66
CA LEU A 47 -4.36 0.25 -6.17
C LEU A 47 -4.45 -1.04 -5.33
N VAL A 48 -5.43 -1.17 -4.44
CA VAL A 48 -5.59 -2.39 -3.64
C VAL A 48 -5.93 -3.61 -4.50
N ALA A 49 -6.74 -3.44 -5.53
CA ALA A 49 -7.05 -4.52 -6.46
C ALA A 49 -5.80 -4.98 -7.22
N GLU A 50 -5.01 -4.03 -7.76
CA GLU A 50 -3.76 -4.31 -8.46
C GLU A 50 -2.74 -5.01 -7.57
N VAL A 51 -2.58 -4.54 -6.32
CA VAL A 51 -1.71 -5.19 -5.32
C VAL A 51 -2.18 -6.62 -5.03
N GLY A 52 -3.48 -6.85 -4.96
CA GLY A 52 -4.06 -8.18 -4.79
C GLY A 52 -3.69 -9.13 -5.94
N GLY A 53 -3.81 -8.65 -7.19
CA GLY A 53 -3.40 -9.38 -8.40
C GLY A 53 -1.91 -9.70 -8.39
N LEU A 54 -1.05 -8.69 -8.23
CA LEU A 54 0.39 -8.87 -8.17
C LEU A 54 0.81 -9.85 -7.07
N ALA A 55 0.19 -9.78 -5.88
CA ALA A 55 0.47 -10.71 -4.81
C ALA A 55 0.02 -12.14 -5.12
N ALA A 56 -1.04 -12.34 -5.90
CA ALA A 56 -1.45 -13.67 -6.37
C ALA A 56 -0.41 -14.22 -7.37
N ASP A 57 0.05 -13.40 -8.31
CA ASP A 57 1.04 -13.79 -9.32
C ASP A 57 2.39 -14.16 -8.69
N LEU A 58 2.86 -13.37 -7.72
CA LEU A 58 4.08 -13.69 -6.97
C LEU A 58 3.96 -15.01 -6.20
N ARG A 59 2.80 -15.28 -5.59
CA ARG A 59 2.56 -16.57 -4.91
C ARG A 59 2.54 -17.74 -5.89
N ALA A 60 1.97 -17.55 -7.08
CA ALA A 60 2.01 -18.56 -8.14
C ALA A 60 3.45 -18.88 -8.58
N GLN A 61 4.35 -17.91 -8.47
CA GLN A 61 5.80 -18.06 -8.68
C GLN A 61 6.58 -18.52 -7.43
N SER A 62 5.89 -19.04 -6.41
CA SER A 62 6.48 -19.53 -5.15
C SER A 62 7.19 -18.47 -4.29
N VAL A 63 6.88 -17.19 -4.48
CA VAL A 63 7.37 -16.13 -3.58
C VAL A 63 6.67 -16.25 -2.24
N SER A 64 7.45 -16.17 -1.17
CA SER A 64 6.99 -16.37 0.21
C SER A 64 7.65 -15.37 1.17
N ARG A 65 7.30 -15.44 2.45
CA ARG A 65 7.91 -14.57 3.46
C ARG A 65 9.42 -14.83 3.50
N GLY A 66 10.22 -13.77 3.34
CA GLY A 66 11.69 -13.86 3.29
C GLY A 66 12.26 -14.04 1.89
N SER A 67 11.44 -14.35 0.88
CA SER A 67 11.86 -14.30 -0.52
C SER A 67 12.28 -12.89 -0.91
N ARG A 68 13.26 -12.79 -1.81
CA ARG A 68 13.72 -11.53 -2.39
C ARG A 68 13.17 -11.42 -3.81
N VAL A 69 12.58 -10.28 -4.13
CA VAL A 69 12.07 -9.97 -5.46
C VAL A 69 12.90 -8.83 -6.04
N LEU A 70 13.47 -9.03 -7.21
CA LEU A 70 14.15 -7.97 -7.96
C LEU A 70 13.12 -7.24 -8.81
N VAL A 71 13.02 -5.93 -8.64
CA VAL A 71 12.18 -5.06 -9.47
C VAL A 71 13.11 -4.33 -10.43
N ILE A 72 12.90 -4.55 -11.73
CA ILE A 72 13.60 -3.81 -12.80
C ILE A 72 12.52 -3.00 -13.49
N SER A 73 12.57 -1.68 -13.32
CA SER A 73 11.61 -0.74 -13.91
C SER A 73 12.33 0.57 -14.24
N ASP A 74 11.83 1.26 -15.25
CA ASP A 74 12.06 2.69 -15.39
C ASP A 74 11.30 3.47 -14.30
N ASN A 75 11.65 4.74 -14.06
CA ASN A 75 10.96 5.55 -13.06
C ASN A 75 9.53 5.92 -13.53
N GLY A 76 8.51 5.26 -12.99
CA GLY A 76 7.09 5.54 -13.20
C GLY A 76 6.21 4.39 -12.70
N PRO A 77 4.88 4.58 -12.51
CA PRO A 77 4.01 3.46 -12.21
C PRO A 77 4.00 2.54 -13.44
N GLU A 78 4.47 1.33 -13.21
CA GLU A 78 4.78 0.25 -14.15
C GLU A 78 3.79 0.30 -15.33
N THR A 79 4.31 0.64 -16.52
CA THR A 79 3.52 0.77 -17.76
C THR A 79 3.09 -0.57 -18.29
#